data_AF-A0AAW4X246-F1
#
_entry.id   AF-A0AAW4X246-F1
#
_cell.length_a   1.000
_cell.length_b   1.000
_cell.length_c   1.000
_cell.angle_alpha   90.00
_cell.angle_beta   90.00
_cell.angle_gamma   90.00
#
_symmetry.space_group_name_H-M   'P 1'
#
loop_
_entity.id
_entity.type
_entity.pdbx_description
1 polymer ?
#
loop_
_entity_poly.entity_id
_entity_poly.type
_entity_poly.pdbx_seq_one_letter_code
_entity_poly.pdbx_strand_id
1 'polypeptide(L)' 'MDVNADFIIIKALEDGVTIIGLTRGKDTRFNHTEKLDKGEILAAQFTENVSAMKIRGKAELLSKHGKIEADSSQD' A
#
# COMPACT_ATOMS: atom_id res chain seq x y z
N MET A 1 -6.82 14.19 -17.44
CA MET A 1 -5.85 13.13 -17.78
C MET A 1 -6.43 11.84 -17.22
N ASP A 2 -6.73 10.86 -18.06
CA ASP A 2 -7.07 9.53 -17.56
C ASP A 2 -5.82 8.92 -16.95
N VAL A 3 -5.82 8.77 -15.62
CA VAL A 3 -4.76 8.07 -14.92
C VAL A 3 -5.11 6.59 -14.96
N ASN A 4 -4.87 5.92 -16.10
CA ASN A 4 -4.87 4.46 -16.19
C ASN A 4 -3.55 3.92 -15.62
N ALA A 5 -3.30 4.19 -14.35
CA ALA A 5 -2.09 3.74 -13.67
C ALA A 5 -2.34 2.39 -12.99
N ASP A 6 -1.25 1.66 -12.76
CA ASP A 6 -1.29 0.43 -11.98
C ASP A 6 -1.84 0.69 -10.57
N PHE A 7 -2.38 -0.36 -9.98
CA PHE A 7 -2.83 -0.38 -8.58
C PHE A 7 -2.29 -1.63 -7.88
N ILE A 8 -2.36 -1.60 -6.56
CA ILE A 8 -2.14 -2.75 -5.69
C ILE A 8 -3.38 -3.02 -4.86
N ILE A 9 -3.65 -4.29 -4.58
CA ILE A 9 -4.68 -4.71 -3.62
C ILE A 9 -3.94 -5.17 -2.37
N ILE A 10 -4.40 -4.73 -1.21
CA ILE A 10 -3.82 -5.02 0.10
C ILE A 10 -4.93 -5.56 0.98
N LYS A 11 -4.73 -6.72 1.59
CA LYS A 11 -5.62 -7.30 2.60
C LYS A 11 -4.88 -7.37 3.93
N ALA A 12 -5.43 -6.76 4.96
CA ALA A 12 -4.87 -6.82 6.30
C ALA A 12 -5.05 -8.22 6.92
N LEU A 13 -3.97 -8.82 7.41
CA LEU A 13 -3.98 -10.12 8.10
C LEU A 13 -3.93 -9.96 9.63
N GLU A 14 -3.66 -8.75 10.12
CA GLU A 14 -3.74 -8.33 11.52
C GLU A 14 -4.37 -6.93 11.64
N ASP A 15 -4.76 -6.54 12.85
CA ASP A 15 -5.29 -5.19 13.11
C ASP A 15 -4.17 -4.15 13.07
N GLY A 16 -4.46 -2.99 12.48
CA GLY A 16 -3.51 -1.88 12.43
C GLY A 16 -2.42 -1.98 11.38
N VAL A 17 -2.66 -2.74 10.31
CA VAL A 17 -1.86 -2.62 9.09
C VAL A 17 -1.93 -1.19 8.58
N THR A 18 -0.79 -0.60 8.24
CA THR A 18 -0.71 0.79 7.76
C THR A 18 -0.18 0.86 6.34
N ILE A 19 -0.87 1.63 5.50
CA ILE A 19 -0.51 1.91 4.11
C ILE A 19 -0.13 3.38 4.02
N ILE A 20 1.13 3.66 3.68
CA ILE A 20 1.69 5.01 3.65
C ILE A 20 1.97 5.37 2.19
N GLY A 21 1.24 6.35 1.65
CA GLY A 21 1.51 6.90 0.33
C GLY A 21 2.72 7.84 0.36
N LEU A 22 3.65 7.68 -0.59
CA LEU A 22 4.80 8.55 -0.77
C LEU A 22 4.62 9.48 -1.96
N THR A 23 4.97 10.75 -1.76
CA THR A 23 4.82 11.80 -2.77
C THR A 23 5.57 11.47 -4.06
N ARG A 24 4.96 11.83 -5.20
CA ARG A 24 5.67 11.91 -6.49
C ARG A 24 6.41 13.24 -6.60
N GLY A 25 7.63 13.22 -7.12
CA GLY A 25 8.39 14.44 -7.43
C GLY A 25 9.81 14.42 -6.90
N LYS A 26 10.40 15.62 -6.75
CA LYS A 26 11.79 15.81 -6.31
C LYS A 26 12.06 15.25 -4.91
N ASP A 27 11.08 15.39 -4.02
CA ASP A 27 11.18 14.92 -2.64
C ASP A 27 10.27 13.71 -2.42
N THR A 28 10.78 12.73 -1.68
CA THR A 28 10.02 11.55 -1.24
C THR A 28 9.61 11.74 0.22
N ARG A 29 8.34 12.06 0.46
CA ARG A 29 7.79 12.31 1.80
C ARG A 29 6.51 11.50 2.01
N PHE A 30 6.17 11.21 3.26
CA PHE A 30 4.88 10.62 3.61
C PHE A 30 3.77 11.64 3.40
N ASN A 31 2.71 11.24 2.70
CA ASN A 31 1.57 12.10 2.40
C ASN A 31 0.33 11.72 3.23
N HIS A 32 -0.23 10.54 2.93
CA HIS A 32 -1.40 9.99 3.62
C HIS A 32 -1.07 8.64 4.24
N THR A 33 -1.67 8.35 5.38
CA THR A 33 -1.61 7.03 6.03
C THR A 33 -3.03 6.49 6.16
N GLU A 34 -3.27 5.34 5.56
CA GLU A 34 -4.50 4.57 5.76
C GLU A 34 -4.23 3.44 6.74
N LYS A 35 -5.13 3.22 7.70
CA LYS A 35 -5.04 2.11 8.67
C LYS A 35 -6.14 1.11 8.37
N LEU A 36 -5.77 -0.16 8.27
CA LEU A 36 -6.70 -1.27 8.08
C LEU A 36 -6.73 -2.16 9.31
N ASP A 37 -7.93 -2.56 9.70
CA ASP A 37 -8.16 -3.63 10.67
C ASP A 37 -8.22 -5.00 9.97
N LYS A 38 -8.10 -6.09 10.73
CA LYS A 38 -7.94 -7.44 10.18
C LYS A 38 -9.12 -7.80 9.28
N GLY A 39 -8.80 -8.24 8.07
CA GLY A 39 -9.77 -8.65 7.06
C GLY A 39 -10.23 -7.52 6.15
N GLU A 40 -9.92 -6.25 6.45
CA GLU A 40 -10.18 -5.14 5.54
C GLU A 40 -9.27 -5.20 4.31
N ILE A 41 -9.77 -4.64 3.21
CA ILE A 41 -9.13 -4.65 1.91
C ILE A 41 -9.09 -3.24 1.35
N LEU A 42 -7.92 -2.84 0.84
CA LEU A 42 -7.73 -1.59 0.10
C LEU A 42 -7.20 -1.89 -1.31
N ALA A 43 -7.87 -1.39 -2.33
CA ALA A 43 -7.34 -1.29 -3.69
C ALA A 43 -6.84 0.15 -3.91
N ALA A 44 -5.52 0.32 -4.01
CA ALA A 44 -4.88 1.63 -4.07
C ALA A 44 -4.14 1.83 -5.40
N GLN A 45 -4.53 2.85 -6.14
CA GLN A 45 -3.92 3.21 -7.43
C GLN A 45 -2.68 4.10 -7.22
N PHE A 46 -1.66 3.95 -8.07
CA PHE A 46 -0.65 5.00 -8.23
C PHE A 46 -1.30 6.22 -8.90
N THR A 47 -0.97 7.42 -8.43
CA THR A 47 -1.63 8.64 -8.90
C THR A 47 -0.59 9.69 -9.29
N GLU A 48 -1.06 10.85 -9.72
CA GLU A 48 -0.22 12.04 -9.88
C GLU A 48 0.53 12.37 -8.59
N ASN A 49 -0.12 12.23 -7.43
CA ASN A 49 0.46 12.60 -6.14
C ASN A 49 1.20 11.44 -5.43
N VAL A 50 0.85 10.19 -5.74
CA VAL A 50 1.42 9.00 -5.07
C VAL A 50 2.23 8.18 -6.06
N SER A 51 3.55 8.12 -5.83
CA SER A 51 4.49 7.37 -6.69
C SER A 51 4.96 6.05 -6.10
N ALA A 52 4.85 5.90 -4.78
CA ALA A 52 5.21 4.69 -4.06
C ALA A 52 4.27 4.52 -2.86
N MET A 53 4.16 3.29 -2.36
CA MET A 53 3.41 2.97 -1.16
C MET A 53 4.26 2.09 -0.26
N LYS A 54 4.28 2.38 1.04
CA LYS A 54 4.91 1.54 2.07
C LYS A 54 3.83 0.90 2.93
N ILE A 55 3.85 -0.43 3.01
CA ILE A 55 2.94 -1.21 3.85
C ILE A 55 3.70 -1.65 5.10
N ARG A 56 3.10 -1.52 6.29
CA ARG A 56 3.62 -2.05 7.55
C ARG A 56 2.55 -2.87 8.26
N GLY A 57 2.98 -3.95 8.91
CA GLY A 57 2.10 -4.94 9.51
C GLY A 57 1.89 -6.15 8.59
N LYS A 58 1.31 -7.20 9.14
CA LYS A 58 1.05 -8.47 8.45
C LYS A 58 -0.07 -8.31 7.43
N ALA A 59 0.26 -8.46 6.14
CA ALA A 59 -0.68 -8.22 5.05
C ALA A 59 -0.39 -9.11 3.84
N GLU A 60 -1.43 -9.41 3.06
CA GLU A 60 -1.30 -10.00 1.73
C GLU A 60 -1.47 -8.90 0.68
N LEU A 61 -0.59 -8.88 -0.32
CA LEU A 61 -0.62 -7.91 -1.41
C LEU A 61 -0.72 -8.61 -2.76
N LEU A 62 -1.53 -8.05 -3.65
CA LEU A 62 -1.61 -8.45 -5.06
C LEU A 62 -1.30 -7.25 -5.95
N SER A 63 -0.43 -7.46 -6.93
CA SER A 63 -0.14 -6.50 -7.99
C SER A 63 -0.14 -7.20 -9.35
N LYS A 64 0.09 -6.46 -10.44
CA LYS A 64 0.30 -7.05 -11.76
C LYS A 64 1.45 -8.06 -11.84
N HIS A 65 2.35 -8.05 -10.85
CA HIS A 65 3.50 -8.95 -10.76
C HIS A 65 3.24 -10.19 -9.91
N GLY A 66 2.01 -10.37 -9.40
CA GLY A 66 1.63 -11.50 -8.56
C GLY A 66 1.41 -11.10 -7.09
N LYS A 67 1.32 -12.14 -6.25
CA LYS A 67 1.04 -12.04 -4.82
C LYS A 67 2.34 -12.01 -4.00
N ILE A 68 2.39 -11.16 -2.98
CA ILE A 68 3.44 -11.14 -1.95
C ILE A 68 2.80 -10.99 -0.57
N GLU A 69 3.42 -11.58 0.44
CA GLU A 69 3.01 -11.38 1.84
C GLU A 69 4.05 -10.50 2.54
N ALA A 70 3.56 -9.49 3.26
CA ALA A 70 4.35 -8.74 4.21
C ALA A 70 4.16 -9.39 5.59
N ASP A 71 5.27 -9.70 6.26
CA ASP A 71 5.25 -10.18 7.63
C ASP A 71 5.95 -9.17 8.54
N SER A 72 5.37 -8.92 9.71
CA SER A 72 5.94 -8.08 10.76
C SER A 72 6.89 -8.86 11.66
N SER A 73 6.91 -10.19 11.56
CA SER A 73 7.86 -11.07 12.22
C SER A 73 9.26 -10.90 11.61
N GLN A 74 10.08 -10.06 12.25
CA GLN A 74 11.53 -10.31 12.26
C GLN A 74 11.76 -11.41 13.28
N ASP A 75 12.20 -12.58 12.82
CA ASP A 75 13.08 -13.41 13.64
C ASP A 75 14.48 -12.77 13.68
#